data_AF-B5H4R0-F1
#
_entry.id   AF-B5H4R0-F1
#
_cell.length_a   1.000
_cell.length_b   1.000
_cell.length_c   1.000
_cell.angle_alpha   90.00
_cell.angle_beta   90.00
_cell.angle_gamma   90.00
#
_symmetry.space_group_name_H-M   'P 1'
#
loop_
_entity.id
_entity.type
_entity.pdbx_description
1 polymer ?
#
loop_
_entity_poly.entity_id
_entity_poly.type
_entity_poly.pdbx_seq_one_letter_code
_entity_poly.pdbx_strand_id
1 'polypeptide(L)'
;MGRYSRLREIRRLDPAEDYERIHRSIALYEFPWDYTQGLGIAFLRDYGVPRISELLDRTQEFERAGQKRYDDTLLFGYEIAENGFESERGRAAGRHLNRIHAKYRIPNEDFLYVLATTVVGPKRWIDAFGWRRLCPNETEALALVGHRMALMMGISGAPSTYDGFEKLLDGYEREMFAYAPANRRVASATLRVMAGWYPRSLRPLVTRLLLALLDEPLSGALGFPIQPAWVRAAARRALRCRALVVRLLPARPRWWPARPRPRSYPFGWTLDDLGPHWAAGRPLEPLHDEHQGRHRSSDEQRTGGRTGGDGSYRASSGRK
;
A
#
# COMPACT_ATOMS: atom_id res chain seq x y z
N MET A 1 29.43 3.27 0.05
CA MET A 1 28.45 4.27 0.54
C MET A 1 28.16 4.00 2.01
N GLY A 2 28.36 4.97 2.89
CA GLY A 2 28.09 4.79 4.33
C GLY A 2 26.60 4.62 4.63
N ARG A 3 26.25 4.00 5.77
CA ARG A 3 24.85 3.67 6.13
C ARG A 3 23.84 4.82 5.99
N TYR A 4 24.28 6.04 6.25
CA TYR A 4 23.45 7.26 6.22
C TYR A 4 23.51 8.05 4.91
N SER A 5 24.19 7.57 3.87
CA SER A 5 24.32 8.33 2.62
C SER A 5 22.97 8.62 1.97
N ARG A 6 22.07 7.64 1.94
CA ARG A 6 20.75 7.79 1.35
C ARG A 6 19.83 8.67 2.17
N LEU A 7 19.93 8.63 3.51
CA LEU A 7 19.22 9.59 4.36
C LEU A 7 19.62 11.03 4.04
N ARG A 8 20.92 11.30 3.79
CA ARG A 8 21.37 12.64 3.40
C ARG A 8 20.85 13.07 2.03
N GLU A 9 20.70 12.12 1.11
CA GLU A 9 20.09 12.36 -0.21
C GLU A 9 18.60 12.67 -0.07
N ILE A 10 17.85 11.81 0.62
CA ILE A 10 16.41 11.97 0.85
C ILE A 10 16.07 13.32 1.49
N ARG A 11 16.89 13.78 2.45
CA ARG A 11 16.70 15.08 3.11
C ARG A 11 16.89 16.30 2.20
N ARG A 12 17.45 16.12 1.00
CA ARG A 12 17.63 17.17 -0.01
C ARG A 12 16.57 17.12 -1.11
N LEU A 13 15.74 16.07 -1.13
CA LEU A 13 14.64 15.92 -2.07
C LEU A 13 13.41 16.69 -1.55
N ASP A 14 12.62 17.23 -2.46
CA ASP A 14 11.34 17.84 -2.13
C ASP A 14 10.28 16.74 -2.11
N PRO A 15 9.66 16.40 -0.96
CA PRO A 15 8.63 15.37 -0.92
C PRO A 15 7.45 15.65 -1.84
N ALA A 16 7.10 16.91 -2.14
CA ALA A 16 5.99 17.22 -3.04
C ALA A 16 6.25 16.77 -4.49
N GLU A 17 7.50 16.81 -4.93
CA GLU A 17 7.91 16.46 -6.30
C GLU A 17 8.54 15.06 -6.40
N ASP A 18 9.31 14.66 -5.38
CA ASP A 18 10.12 13.45 -5.35
C ASP A 18 9.49 12.29 -4.53
N TYR A 19 8.21 12.37 -4.15
CA TYR A 19 7.58 11.35 -3.27
C TYR A 19 7.76 9.91 -3.77
N GLU A 20 7.68 9.66 -5.09
CA GLU A 20 7.88 8.33 -5.67
C GLU A 20 9.32 7.83 -5.45
N ARG A 21 10.31 8.70 -5.65
CA ARG A 21 11.73 8.38 -5.46
C ARG A 21 12.04 8.12 -3.99
N ILE A 22 11.45 8.90 -3.09
CA ILE A 22 11.58 8.72 -1.65
C ILE A 22 10.91 7.40 -1.23
N HIS A 23 9.70 7.12 -1.72
CA HIS A 23 8.98 5.87 -1.45
C HIS A 23 9.75 4.65 -1.93
N ARG A 24 10.26 4.66 -3.16
CA ARG A 24 11.13 3.61 -3.68
C ARG A 24 12.37 3.41 -2.80
N SER A 25 12.94 4.50 -2.30
CA SER A 25 14.08 4.45 -1.38
C SER A 25 13.72 3.77 -0.05
N ILE A 26 12.55 4.06 0.52
CA ILE A 26 12.03 3.41 1.73
C ILE A 26 11.83 1.91 1.47
N ALA A 27 11.02 1.59 0.46
CA ALA A 27 10.49 0.25 0.22
C ALA A 27 11.52 -0.73 -0.35
N LEU A 28 12.47 -0.27 -1.18
CA LEU A 28 13.39 -1.18 -1.89
C LEU A 28 14.83 -1.09 -1.40
N TYR A 29 15.20 -0.03 -0.69
CA TYR A 29 16.59 0.21 -0.30
C TYR A 29 16.85 0.29 1.20
N GLU A 30 16.16 1.17 1.91
CA GLU A 30 16.43 1.47 3.33
C GLU A 30 15.79 0.47 4.28
N PHE A 31 14.54 0.08 3.99
CA PHE A 31 13.68 -0.68 4.90
C PHE A 31 12.90 -1.82 4.22
N PRO A 32 13.42 -2.56 3.22
CA PRO A 32 12.59 -3.47 2.45
C PRO A 32 11.89 -4.54 3.29
N TRP A 33 12.62 -5.17 4.23
CA TRP A 33 12.01 -6.16 5.12
C TRP A 33 11.01 -5.53 6.07
N ASP A 34 11.35 -4.39 6.68
CA ASP A 34 10.50 -3.69 7.65
C ASP A 34 9.22 -3.14 7.00
N TYR A 35 9.32 -2.63 5.77
CA TYR A 35 8.18 -2.14 4.98
C TYR A 35 7.20 -3.29 4.70
N THR A 36 7.69 -4.45 4.26
CA THR A 36 6.85 -5.65 4.06
C THR A 36 6.21 -6.14 5.36
N GLN A 37 6.92 -6.15 6.48
CA GLN A 37 6.32 -6.55 7.77
C GLN A 37 5.25 -5.55 8.23
N GLY A 38 5.49 -4.25 8.06
CA GLY A 38 4.52 -3.22 8.38
C GLY A 38 3.26 -3.31 7.53
N LEU A 39 3.38 -3.61 6.23
CA LEU A 39 2.24 -3.95 5.37
C LEU A 39 1.53 -5.23 5.84
N GLY A 40 2.27 -6.26 6.25
CA GLY A 40 1.68 -7.49 6.79
C GLY A 40 0.81 -7.26 8.03
N ILE A 41 1.27 -6.42 8.96
CA ILE A 41 0.47 -6.01 10.13
C ILE A 41 -0.70 -5.12 9.69
N ALA A 42 -0.50 -4.19 8.75
CA ALA A 42 -1.57 -3.36 8.19
C ALA A 42 -2.72 -4.22 7.67
N PHE A 43 -2.44 -5.23 6.84
CA PHE A 43 -3.48 -6.12 6.32
C PHE A 43 -4.15 -6.99 7.39
N LEU A 44 -3.43 -7.34 8.47
CA LEU A 44 -4.08 -8.01 9.61
C LEU A 44 -5.07 -7.09 10.32
N ARG A 45 -4.82 -5.77 10.35
CA ARG A 45 -5.75 -4.78 10.92
C ARG A 45 -7.04 -4.69 10.13
N ASP A 46 -6.97 -4.79 8.80
CA ASP A 46 -8.15 -4.85 7.93
C ASP A 46 -9.13 -5.96 8.35
N TYR A 47 -8.60 -7.09 8.85
CA TYR A 47 -9.42 -8.22 9.31
C TYR A 47 -10.09 -7.98 10.66
N GLY A 48 -9.68 -6.96 11.41
CA GLY A 48 -10.30 -6.54 12.66
C GLY A 48 -11.65 -5.85 12.47
N VAL A 49 -11.98 -5.45 11.24
CA VAL A 49 -13.26 -4.83 10.87
C VAL A 49 -14.20 -5.90 10.31
N PRO A 50 -15.35 -6.19 10.96
CA PRO A 50 -16.26 -7.26 10.53
C PRO A 50 -16.72 -7.19 9.08
N ARG A 51 -17.13 -6.01 8.60
CA ARG A 51 -17.61 -5.84 7.21
C ARG A 51 -16.55 -6.18 6.17
N ILE A 52 -15.29 -5.82 6.45
CA ILE A 52 -14.14 -6.11 5.59
C ILE A 52 -13.81 -7.60 5.66
N SER A 53 -13.66 -8.16 6.86
CA SER A 53 -13.29 -9.57 7.04
C SER A 53 -14.35 -10.53 6.48
N GLU A 54 -15.65 -10.22 6.61
CA GLU A 54 -16.73 -11.02 6.04
C GLU A 54 -16.68 -11.04 4.52
N LEU A 55 -16.40 -9.89 3.89
CA LEU A 55 -16.20 -9.84 2.45
C LEU A 55 -15.00 -10.72 2.05
N LEU A 56 -13.86 -10.54 2.72
CA LEU A 56 -12.64 -11.31 2.45
C LEU A 56 -12.85 -12.81 2.65
N ASP A 57 -13.54 -13.22 3.71
CA ASP A 57 -13.88 -14.61 4.01
C ASP A 57 -14.80 -15.21 2.94
N ARG A 58 -15.83 -14.47 2.50
CA ARG A 58 -16.72 -14.91 1.41
C ARG A 58 -15.99 -15.14 0.09
N THR A 59 -14.88 -14.44 -0.18
CA THR A 59 -14.09 -14.69 -1.39
C THR A 59 -13.44 -16.07 -1.41
N GLN A 60 -13.20 -16.67 -0.24
CA GLN A 60 -12.46 -17.92 -0.05
C GLN A 60 -11.00 -17.91 -0.54
N GLU A 61 -10.48 -16.77 -1.02
CA GLU A 61 -9.11 -16.65 -1.53
C GLU A 61 -8.07 -16.85 -0.42
N PHE A 62 -8.37 -16.45 0.82
CA PHE A 62 -7.48 -16.69 1.97
C PHE A 62 -7.36 -18.16 2.34
N GLU A 63 -8.48 -18.88 2.34
CA GLU A 63 -8.51 -20.29 2.72
C GLU A 63 -7.95 -21.19 1.61
N ARG A 64 -8.33 -20.92 0.36
CA ARG A 64 -8.02 -21.80 -0.79
C ARG A 64 -6.73 -21.42 -1.50
N ALA A 65 -6.37 -20.14 -1.51
CA ALA A 65 -5.24 -19.60 -2.27
C ALA A 65 -4.38 -18.63 -1.43
N GLY A 66 -4.33 -18.82 -0.10
CA GLY A 66 -3.75 -17.83 0.82
C GLY A 66 -2.31 -17.42 0.52
N GLN A 67 -1.44 -18.34 0.07
CA GLN A 67 -0.07 -18.00 -0.33
C GLN A 67 -0.05 -17.07 -1.55
N LYS A 68 -0.87 -17.37 -2.56
CA LYS A 68 -1.02 -16.53 -3.75
C LYS A 68 -1.62 -15.18 -3.39
N ARG A 69 -2.68 -15.15 -2.58
CA ARG A 69 -3.29 -13.90 -2.11
C ARG A 69 -2.29 -13.01 -1.37
N TYR A 70 -1.44 -13.60 -0.53
CA TYR A 70 -0.37 -12.88 0.16
C TYR A 70 0.66 -12.31 -0.82
N ASP A 71 1.15 -13.14 -1.75
CA ASP A 71 2.13 -12.72 -2.77
C ASP A 71 1.55 -11.62 -3.67
N ASP A 72 0.34 -11.79 -4.21
CA ASP A 72 -0.36 -10.83 -5.07
C ASP A 72 -0.46 -9.44 -4.43
N THR A 73 -0.83 -9.40 -3.15
CA THR A 73 -1.01 -8.15 -2.41
C THR A 73 0.31 -7.38 -2.32
N LEU A 74 1.42 -8.07 -2.06
CA LEU A 74 2.74 -7.46 -2.02
C LEU A 74 3.26 -7.07 -3.41
N LEU A 75 2.94 -7.86 -4.43
CA LEU A 75 3.38 -7.62 -5.80
C LEU A 75 2.73 -6.37 -6.40
N PHE A 76 1.45 -6.09 -6.15
CA PHE A 76 0.85 -4.81 -6.56
C PHE A 76 1.59 -3.61 -5.97
N GLY A 77 1.88 -3.65 -4.66
CA GLY A 77 2.64 -2.59 -4.00
C GLY A 77 4.07 -2.46 -4.55
N TYR A 78 4.72 -3.58 -4.88
CA TYR A 78 6.04 -3.59 -5.48
C TYR A 78 6.06 -2.97 -6.88
N GLU A 79 5.08 -3.30 -7.74
CA GLU A 79 5.01 -2.76 -9.11
C GLU A 79 4.91 -1.22 -9.09
N ILE A 80 4.16 -0.67 -8.15
CA ILE A 80 4.04 0.79 -7.99
C ILE A 80 5.33 1.38 -7.40
N ALA A 81 5.92 0.74 -6.38
CA ALA A 81 7.16 1.22 -5.78
C ALA A 81 8.37 1.19 -6.73
N GLU A 82 8.45 0.21 -7.62
CA GLU A 82 9.57 0.06 -8.56
C GLU A 82 9.40 0.94 -9.80
N ASN A 83 8.18 1.06 -10.35
CA ASN A 83 7.94 1.72 -11.63
C ASN A 83 7.38 3.14 -11.52
N GLY A 84 6.81 3.54 -10.38
CA GLY A 84 6.15 4.85 -10.20
C GLY A 84 4.72 4.89 -10.75
N PHE A 85 3.93 5.90 -10.36
CA PHE A 85 2.49 5.99 -10.68
C PHE A 85 2.22 6.39 -12.12
N GLU A 86 3.13 7.13 -12.74
CA GLU A 86 2.95 7.65 -14.11
C GLU A 86 3.45 6.71 -15.21
N SER A 87 4.22 5.69 -14.86
CA SER A 87 4.69 4.70 -15.83
C SER A 87 3.54 3.87 -16.40
N GLU A 88 3.68 3.38 -17.63
CA GLU A 88 2.71 2.45 -18.23
C GLU A 88 2.47 1.24 -17.31
N ARG A 89 3.55 0.70 -16.74
CA ARG A 89 3.51 -0.46 -15.85
C ARG A 89 2.76 -0.16 -14.55
N GLY A 90 3.00 1.01 -13.95
CA GLY A 90 2.29 1.47 -12.75
C GLY A 90 0.81 1.72 -13.01
N ARG A 91 0.49 2.39 -14.11
CA ARG A 91 -0.89 2.61 -14.59
C ARG A 91 -1.61 1.27 -14.84
N ALA A 92 -0.95 0.31 -15.47
CA ALA A 92 -1.48 -1.04 -15.72
C ALA A 92 -1.73 -1.80 -14.41
N ALA A 93 -0.83 -1.72 -13.43
CA ALA A 93 -1.03 -2.30 -12.11
C ALA A 93 -2.26 -1.70 -11.40
N GLY A 94 -2.45 -0.38 -11.48
CA GLY A 94 -3.63 0.31 -10.98
C GLY A 94 -4.93 -0.17 -11.64
N ARG A 95 -4.96 -0.27 -12.98
CA ARG A 95 -6.15 -0.75 -13.71
C ARG A 95 -6.51 -2.18 -13.31
N HIS A 96 -5.50 -3.03 -13.14
CA HIS A 96 -5.70 -4.41 -12.72
C HIS A 96 -6.25 -4.47 -11.28
N LEU A 97 -5.69 -3.68 -10.37
CA LEU A 97 -6.19 -3.59 -9.00
C LEU A 97 -7.65 -3.13 -8.96
N ASN A 98 -8.00 -2.11 -9.75
CA ASN A 98 -9.37 -1.62 -9.86
C ASN A 98 -10.30 -2.68 -10.46
N ARG A 99 -9.86 -3.45 -11.45
CA ARG A 99 -10.62 -4.59 -12.02
C ARG A 99 -10.97 -5.64 -10.95
N ILE A 100 -10.04 -5.96 -10.06
CA ILE A 100 -10.28 -6.91 -8.96
C ILE A 100 -11.32 -6.32 -7.99
N HIS A 101 -11.12 -5.07 -7.58
CA HIS A 101 -11.97 -4.43 -6.58
C HIS A 101 -13.39 -4.12 -7.11
N ALA A 102 -13.54 -3.75 -8.39
CA ALA A 102 -14.81 -3.40 -9.01
C ALA A 102 -15.85 -4.53 -9.01
N LYS A 103 -15.43 -5.79 -8.84
CA LYS A 103 -16.36 -6.93 -8.67
C LYS A 103 -17.19 -6.82 -7.40
N TYR A 104 -16.70 -6.11 -6.38
CA TYR A 104 -17.30 -6.07 -5.06
C TYR A 104 -17.87 -4.68 -4.76
N ARG A 105 -19.04 -4.64 -4.12
CA ARG A 105 -19.60 -3.40 -3.60
C ARG A 105 -18.94 -3.05 -2.26
N ILE A 106 -17.83 -2.33 -2.33
CA ILE A 106 -17.07 -1.89 -1.15
C ILE A 106 -17.40 -0.42 -0.88
N PRO A 107 -17.87 -0.06 0.33
CA PRO A 107 -18.07 1.33 0.72
C PRO A 107 -16.77 2.14 0.72
N ASN A 108 -16.86 3.43 0.38
CA ASN A 108 -15.66 4.29 0.26
C ASN A 108 -14.89 4.40 1.58
N GLU A 109 -15.58 4.39 2.72
CA GLU A 109 -14.94 4.44 4.04
C GLU A 109 -14.09 3.19 4.34
N ASP A 110 -14.49 2.01 3.86
CA ASP A 110 -13.65 0.80 3.97
C ASP A 110 -12.41 0.93 3.09
N PHE A 111 -12.54 1.48 1.88
CA PHE A 111 -11.40 1.77 1.02
C PHE A 111 -10.43 2.77 1.65
N LEU A 112 -10.96 3.86 2.22
CA LEU A 112 -10.15 4.87 2.93
C LEU A 112 -9.38 4.26 4.10
N TYR A 113 -10.04 3.40 4.87
CA TYR A 113 -9.42 2.71 5.99
C TYR A 113 -8.28 1.79 5.53
N VAL A 114 -8.54 0.90 4.55
CA VAL A 114 -7.51 0.00 4.00
C VAL A 114 -6.37 0.79 3.37
N LEU A 115 -6.66 1.90 2.68
CA LEU A 115 -5.63 2.79 2.17
C LEU A 115 -4.77 3.37 3.30
N ALA A 116 -5.39 3.85 4.38
CA ALA A 116 -4.69 4.38 5.54
C ALA A 116 -3.79 3.33 6.22
N THR A 117 -4.22 2.07 6.30
CA THR A 117 -3.37 0.99 6.86
C THR A 117 -2.09 0.82 6.05
N THR A 118 -2.12 0.97 4.71
CA THR A 118 -0.91 0.88 3.86
C THR A 118 0.08 2.05 4.02
N VAL A 119 -0.38 3.21 4.50
CA VAL A 119 0.48 4.38 4.79
C VAL A 119 1.02 4.30 6.22
N VAL A 120 0.11 4.15 7.18
CA VAL A 120 0.40 4.27 8.62
C VAL A 120 1.08 3.00 9.15
N GLY A 121 0.69 1.81 8.66
CA GLY A 121 1.24 0.53 9.10
C GLY A 121 2.76 0.43 8.89
N PRO A 122 3.28 0.60 7.66
CA PRO A 122 4.73 0.60 7.40
C PRO A 122 5.48 1.66 8.21
N LYS A 123 4.95 2.88 8.33
CA LYS A 123 5.57 3.93 9.13
C LYS A 123 5.64 3.52 10.61
N ARG A 124 4.53 3.14 11.24
CA ARG A 124 4.50 2.73 12.65
C ARG A 124 5.46 1.56 12.91
N TRP A 125 5.51 0.59 11.99
CA TRP A 125 6.46 -0.51 12.07
C TRP A 125 7.92 -0.03 12.00
N ILE A 126 8.28 0.76 11.00
CA ILE A 126 9.66 1.23 10.80
C ILE A 126 10.12 2.10 11.97
N ASP A 127 9.27 2.99 12.49
CA ASP A 127 9.63 3.79 13.67
C ASP A 127 9.84 2.91 14.93
N ALA A 128 9.07 1.83 15.04
CA ALA A 128 9.13 0.90 16.16
C ALA A 128 10.22 -0.17 16.05
N PHE A 129 10.64 -0.58 14.85
CA PHE A 129 11.51 -1.75 14.67
C PHE A 129 12.57 -1.59 13.56
N GLY A 130 12.49 -0.53 12.77
CA GLY A 130 13.52 -0.17 11.82
C GLY A 130 14.82 0.23 12.52
N TRP A 131 15.93 0.08 11.79
CA TRP A 131 17.28 0.45 12.27
C TRP A 131 17.44 1.96 12.51
N ARG A 132 16.52 2.77 11.95
CA ARG A 132 16.26 4.17 12.28
C ARG A 132 14.78 4.48 12.03
N ARG A 133 14.29 5.58 12.60
CA ARG A 133 12.97 6.14 12.29
C ARG A 133 12.95 6.77 10.89
N LEU A 134 11.76 6.89 10.31
CA LEU A 134 11.59 7.70 9.10
C LEU A 134 11.79 9.18 9.41
N CYS A 135 12.41 9.92 8.50
CA CYS A 135 12.53 11.37 8.60
C CYS A 135 11.25 12.07 8.09
N PRO A 136 11.12 13.40 8.25
CA PRO A 136 9.96 14.14 7.79
C PRO A 136 9.64 13.92 6.30
N ASN A 137 10.62 14.08 5.40
CA ASN A 137 10.41 13.89 3.95
C ASN A 137 9.94 12.46 3.61
N GLU A 138 10.41 11.43 4.34
CA GLU A 138 9.94 10.06 4.15
C GLU A 138 8.50 9.86 4.62
N THR A 139 8.13 10.54 5.71
CA THR A 139 6.77 10.46 6.28
C THR A 139 5.77 11.18 5.37
N GLU A 140 6.14 12.34 4.86
CA GLU A 140 5.34 13.12 3.91
C GLU A 140 5.20 12.39 2.57
N ALA A 141 6.29 11.84 2.04
CA ALA A 141 6.24 11.03 0.82
C ALA A 141 5.29 9.83 0.94
N LEU A 142 5.25 9.15 2.10
CA LEU A 142 4.27 8.06 2.31
C LEU A 142 2.83 8.55 2.26
N ALA A 143 2.54 9.73 2.82
CA ALA A 143 1.21 10.32 2.75
C ALA A 143 0.83 10.69 1.31
N LEU A 144 1.75 11.28 0.55
CA LEU A 144 1.54 11.63 -0.86
C LEU A 144 1.35 10.40 -1.75
N VAL A 145 2.10 9.32 -1.51
CA VAL A 145 1.88 8.02 -2.16
C VAL A 145 0.47 7.49 -1.87
N GLY A 146 0.04 7.54 -0.61
CA GLY A 146 -1.31 7.15 -0.23
C GLY A 146 -2.38 8.00 -0.93
N HIS A 147 -2.19 9.31 -0.97
CA HIS A 147 -3.09 10.23 -1.65
C HIS A 147 -3.15 9.95 -3.16
N ARG A 148 -2.01 9.74 -3.82
CA ARG A 148 -1.93 9.41 -5.26
C ARG A 148 -2.60 8.08 -5.56
N MET A 149 -2.42 7.08 -4.70
CA MET A 149 -3.12 5.80 -4.80
C MET A 149 -4.63 5.96 -4.70
N ALA A 150 -5.12 6.79 -3.77
CA ALA A 150 -6.55 7.09 -3.65
C ALA A 150 -7.14 7.62 -4.97
N LEU A 151 -6.46 8.59 -5.61
CA LEU A 151 -6.89 9.15 -6.90
C LEU A 151 -6.92 8.08 -8.00
N MET A 152 -5.87 7.25 -8.07
CA MET A 152 -5.78 6.14 -9.02
C MET A 152 -6.91 5.11 -8.85
N MET A 153 -7.33 4.87 -7.60
CA MET A 153 -8.39 3.93 -7.25
C MET A 153 -9.80 4.55 -7.23
N GLY A 154 -9.93 5.86 -7.47
CA GLY A 154 -11.21 6.57 -7.39
C GLY A 154 -11.77 6.71 -5.96
N ILE A 155 -10.90 6.62 -4.94
CA ILE A 155 -11.27 6.76 -3.53
C ILE A 155 -11.39 8.24 -3.20
N SER A 156 -12.55 8.65 -2.69
CA SER A 156 -12.85 10.05 -2.37
C SER A 156 -12.51 10.38 -0.91
N GLY A 157 -12.03 11.59 -0.65
CA GLY A 157 -11.81 12.09 0.71
C GLY A 157 -10.52 11.61 1.39
N ALA A 158 -9.55 11.10 0.63
CA ALA A 158 -8.26 10.69 1.18
C ALA A 158 -7.44 11.89 1.67
N PRO A 159 -6.91 11.86 2.90
CA PRO A 159 -6.00 12.90 3.39
C PRO A 159 -4.76 13.05 2.49
N SER A 160 -4.14 14.23 2.52
CA SER A 160 -2.83 14.49 1.88
C SER A 160 -1.67 14.50 2.88
N THR A 161 -1.96 14.41 4.18
CA THR A 161 -0.97 14.47 5.25
C THR A 161 -0.95 13.18 6.06
N TYR A 162 0.21 12.85 6.63
CA TYR A 162 0.35 11.66 7.48
C TYR A 162 -0.56 11.73 8.71
N ASP A 163 -0.61 12.89 9.39
CA ASP A 163 -1.50 13.09 10.55
C ASP A 163 -2.98 12.89 10.20
N GLY A 164 -3.37 13.26 8.98
CA GLY A 164 -4.72 13.00 8.47
C GLY A 164 -4.99 11.49 8.32
N PHE A 165 -4.07 10.75 7.70
CA PHE A 165 -4.17 9.29 7.59
C PHE A 165 -4.14 8.60 8.97
N GLU A 166 -3.33 9.09 9.90
CA GLU A 166 -3.24 8.55 11.25
C GLU A 166 -4.53 8.75 12.04
N LYS A 167 -5.10 9.97 12.01
CA LYS A 167 -6.40 10.25 12.63
C LYS A 167 -7.52 9.42 12.01
N LEU A 168 -7.53 9.27 10.69
CA LEU A 168 -8.51 8.45 9.98
C LEU A 168 -8.40 6.98 10.43
N LEU A 169 -7.18 6.42 10.43
CA LEU A 169 -6.95 5.05 10.88
C LEU A 169 -7.42 4.85 12.32
N ASP A 170 -6.89 5.64 13.25
CA ASP A 170 -7.16 5.42 14.68
C ASP A 170 -8.64 5.67 15.03
N GLY A 171 -9.29 6.62 14.34
CA GLY A 171 -10.73 6.85 14.46
C GLY A 171 -11.54 5.66 14.00
N TYR A 172 -11.27 5.18 12.79
CA TYR A 172 -11.97 4.05 12.20
C TYR A 172 -11.81 2.77 13.05
N GLU A 173 -10.61 2.50 13.56
CA GLU A 173 -10.38 1.32 14.40
C GLU A 173 -11.11 1.40 15.74
N ARG A 174 -11.16 2.57 16.37
CA ARG A 174 -11.93 2.74 17.62
C ARG A 174 -13.42 2.48 17.43
N GLU A 175 -13.96 2.84 16.28
CA GLU A 175 -15.39 2.70 15.97
C GLU A 175 -15.75 1.30 15.45
N MET A 176 -14.89 0.72 14.61
CA MET A 176 -15.25 -0.44 13.79
C MET A 176 -14.58 -1.75 14.20
N PHE A 177 -13.54 -1.73 15.04
CA PHE A 177 -12.95 -2.97 15.54
C PHE A 177 -13.92 -3.70 16.46
N ALA A 178 -14.35 -4.87 16.01
CA ALA A 178 -15.19 -5.76 16.76
C ALA A 178 -14.89 -7.20 16.35
N TYR A 179 -15.03 -8.12 17.30
CA TYR A 179 -14.87 -9.53 16.98
C TYR A 179 -15.98 -10.04 16.06
N ALA A 180 -15.61 -10.74 15.01
CA ALA A 180 -16.50 -11.59 14.23
C ALA A 180 -15.82 -12.92 13.87
N PRO A 181 -16.58 -14.02 13.69
CA PRO A 181 -16.02 -15.31 13.29
C PRO A 181 -15.22 -15.26 11.99
N ALA A 182 -15.61 -14.39 11.05
CA ALA A 182 -14.88 -14.17 9.80
C ALA A 182 -13.47 -13.63 10.05
N ASN A 183 -13.30 -12.65 10.96
CA ASN A 183 -12.01 -12.10 11.38
C ASN A 183 -11.04 -13.23 11.77
N ARG A 184 -11.51 -14.14 12.62
CA ARG A 184 -10.74 -15.27 13.11
C ARG A 184 -10.33 -16.21 11.99
N ARG A 185 -11.23 -16.53 11.06
CA ARG A 185 -10.94 -17.43 9.94
C ARG A 185 -9.88 -16.85 9.00
N VAL A 186 -10.07 -15.63 8.52
CA VAL A 186 -9.13 -14.99 7.58
C VAL A 186 -7.76 -14.77 8.22
N ALA A 187 -7.72 -14.30 9.48
CA ALA A 187 -6.45 -14.12 10.17
C ALA A 187 -5.74 -15.45 10.45
N SER A 188 -6.48 -16.50 10.81
CA SER A 188 -5.90 -17.84 10.97
C SER A 188 -5.34 -18.39 9.67
N ALA A 189 -6.02 -18.19 8.54
CA ALA A 189 -5.52 -18.58 7.22
C ALA A 189 -4.21 -17.84 6.87
N THR A 190 -4.16 -16.53 7.10
CA THR A 190 -2.94 -15.72 6.90
C THR A 190 -1.79 -16.17 7.81
N LEU A 191 -2.05 -16.44 9.09
CA LEU A 191 -1.03 -16.97 10.00
C LEU A 191 -0.53 -18.36 9.58
N ARG A 192 -1.40 -19.23 9.02
CA ARG A 192 -0.99 -20.54 8.47
C ARG A 192 -0.05 -20.37 7.28
N VAL A 193 -0.29 -19.40 6.39
CA VAL A 193 0.61 -19.07 5.28
C VAL A 193 1.97 -18.66 5.83
N MET A 194 2.02 -17.68 6.73
CA MET A 194 3.28 -17.17 7.31
C MET A 194 4.05 -18.25 8.07
N ALA A 195 3.38 -19.06 8.88
CA ALA A 195 3.99 -20.17 9.59
C ALA A 195 4.43 -21.29 8.63
N GLY A 196 3.71 -21.49 7.52
CA GLY A 196 3.99 -22.49 6.49
C GLY A 196 5.36 -22.34 5.83
N TRP A 197 5.94 -21.14 5.87
CA TRP A 197 7.29 -20.84 5.37
C TRP A 197 8.40 -21.50 6.17
N TYR A 198 8.10 -21.96 7.39
CA TYR A 198 9.05 -22.57 8.31
C TYR A 198 8.83 -24.09 8.44
N PRO A 199 9.88 -24.84 8.82
CA PRO A 199 9.77 -26.26 9.14
C PRO A 199 8.66 -26.54 10.15
N ARG A 200 7.99 -27.70 10.02
CA ARG A 200 6.80 -28.06 10.82
C ARG A 200 6.99 -27.90 12.32
N SER A 201 8.18 -28.23 12.84
CA SER A 201 8.54 -28.12 14.26
C SER A 201 8.57 -26.67 14.78
N LEU A 202 8.91 -25.69 13.93
CA LEU A 202 9.01 -24.28 14.33
C LEU A 202 7.69 -23.52 14.21
N ARG A 203 6.70 -24.07 13.49
CA ARG A 203 5.43 -23.38 13.21
C ARG A 203 4.71 -22.88 14.47
N PRO A 204 4.57 -23.67 15.56
CA PRO A 204 3.89 -23.19 16.76
C PRO A 204 4.60 -21.99 17.40
N LEU A 205 5.94 -22.00 17.40
CA LEU A 205 6.74 -20.90 17.91
C LEU A 205 6.57 -19.64 17.04
N VAL A 206 6.64 -19.79 15.71
CA VAL A 206 6.44 -18.68 14.77
C VAL A 206 5.05 -18.07 14.94
N THR A 207 4.00 -18.90 15.02
CA THR A 207 2.64 -18.41 15.25
C THR A 207 2.53 -17.64 16.56
N ARG A 208 3.11 -18.15 17.66
CA ARG A 208 3.14 -17.41 18.95
C ARG A 208 3.85 -16.07 18.84
N LEU A 209 4.97 -16.01 18.12
CA LEU A 209 5.72 -14.77 17.90
C LEU A 209 4.91 -13.77 17.07
N LEU A 210 4.24 -14.21 16.00
CA LEU A 210 3.35 -13.36 15.19
C LEU A 210 2.21 -12.79 16.04
N LEU A 211 1.57 -13.63 16.85
CA LEU A 211 0.51 -13.20 17.78
C LEU A 211 1.02 -12.23 18.85
N ALA A 212 2.27 -12.37 19.30
CA ALA A 212 2.88 -11.48 20.28
C ALA A 212 3.18 -10.07 19.74
N LEU A 213 3.15 -9.89 18.41
CA LEU A 213 3.31 -8.59 17.77
C LEU A 213 2.00 -7.83 17.59
N LEU A 214 0.85 -8.51 17.73
CA LEU A 214 -0.45 -7.87 17.65
C LEU A 214 -0.70 -7.06 18.93
N ASP A 215 -1.24 -5.85 18.77
CA ASP A 215 -1.69 -5.07 19.91
C ASP A 215 -2.99 -5.66 20.50
N GLU A 216 -3.41 -5.13 21.64
CA GLU A 216 -4.58 -5.66 22.36
C GLU A 216 -5.88 -5.43 21.60
N PRO A 217 -6.17 -4.23 21.04
CA PRO A 217 -7.37 -4.02 20.23
C PRO A 217 -7.47 -5.00 19.06
N LEU A 218 -6.37 -5.17 18.31
CA LEU A 218 -6.34 -6.10 17.18
C LEU A 218 -6.48 -7.55 17.63
N SER A 219 -5.79 -7.97 18.70
CA SER A 219 -5.91 -9.33 19.23
C SER A 219 -7.37 -9.65 19.63
N GLY A 220 -8.05 -8.70 20.29
CA GLY A 220 -9.46 -8.81 20.65
C GLY A 220 -10.36 -8.91 19.42
N ALA A 221 -10.21 -8.01 18.45
CA ALA A 221 -10.98 -8.03 17.21
C ALA A 221 -10.78 -9.31 16.39
N LEU A 222 -9.58 -9.89 16.39
CA LEU A 222 -9.29 -11.17 15.70
C LEU A 222 -9.64 -12.41 16.56
N GLY A 223 -10.03 -12.21 17.82
CA GLY A 223 -10.36 -13.26 18.78
C GLY A 223 -9.15 -14.08 19.26
N PHE A 224 -7.91 -13.60 19.09
CA PHE A 224 -6.69 -14.29 19.56
C PHE A 224 -6.45 -14.01 21.03
N PRO A 225 -5.96 -15.02 21.79
CA PRO A 225 -5.56 -14.78 23.16
C PRO A 225 -4.39 -13.80 23.19
N ILE A 226 -4.50 -12.81 24.06
CA ILE A 226 -3.42 -11.87 24.34
C ILE A 226 -2.22 -12.68 24.84
N GLN A 227 -1.08 -12.54 24.16
CA GLN A 227 0.14 -13.23 24.57
C GLN A 227 0.67 -12.62 25.88
N PRO A 228 1.29 -13.43 26.77
CA PRO A 228 1.85 -12.92 28.01
C PRO A 228 2.81 -11.74 27.79
N ALA A 229 2.79 -10.75 28.68
CA ALA A 229 3.54 -9.50 28.53
C ALA A 229 5.04 -9.74 28.28
N TRP A 230 5.63 -10.74 28.91
CA TRP A 230 7.03 -11.10 28.72
C TRP A 230 7.33 -11.64 27.31
N VAL A 231 6.40 -12.39 26.69
CA VAL A 231 6.54 -12.89 25.30
C VAL A 231 6.52 -11.72 24.33
N ARG A 232 5.58 -10.79 24.53
CA ARG A 232 5.45 -9.56 23.73
C ARG A 232 6.71 -8.70 23.86
N ALA A 233 7.19 -8.51 25.09
CA ALA A 233 8.42 -7.77 25.35
C ALA A 233 9.64 -8.44 24.70
N ALA A 234 9.76 -9.77 24.80
CA ALA A 234 10.84 -10.53 24.17
C ALA A 234 10.81 -10.40 22.64
N ALA A 235 9.64 -10.57 22.00
CA ALA A 235 9.47 -10.41 20.56
C ALA A 235 9.87 -9.01 20.08
N ARG A 236 9.39 -7.97 20.77
CA ARG A 236 9.75 -6.57 20.46
C ARG A 236 11.25 -6.30 20.67
N ARG A 237 11.85 -6.83 21.73
CA ARG A 237 13.30 -6.72 21.99
C ARG A 237 14.11 -7.43 20.91
N ALA A 238 13.69 -8.61 20.46
CA ALA A 238 14.35 -9.33 19.37
C ALA A 238 14.36 -8.51 18.07
N LEU A 239 13.22 -7.89 17.72
CA LEU A 239 13.13 -6.97 16.57
C LEU A 239 14.02 -5.74 16.74
N ARG A 240 14.10 -5.15 17.93
CA ARG A 240 15.03 -4.05 18.22
C ARG A 240 16.50 -4.48 18.12
N CYS A 241 16.85 -5.67 18.60
CA CYS A 241 18.20 -6.22 18.45
C CYS A 241 18.55 -6.41 16.98
N ARG A 242 17.63 -6.96 16.17
CA ARG A 242 17.77 -7.05 14.71
C ARG A 242 18.04 -5.67 14.10
N ALA A 243 17.31 -4.65 14.52
CA ALA A 243 17.46 -3.27 14.05
C ALA A 243 18.87 -2.72 14.32
N LEU A 244 19.44 -3.00 15.50
CA LEU A 244 20.80 -2.59 15.88
C LEU A 244 21.85 -3.30 15.02
N VAL A 245 21.70 -4.61 14.80
CA VAL A 245 22.59 -5.36 13.90
C VAL A 245 22.54 -4.78 12.48
N VAL A 246 21.33 -4.54 11.96
CA VAL A 246 21.12 -3.97 10.62
C VAL A 246 21.74 -2.58 10.48
N ARG A 247 21.76 -1.78 11.56
CA ARG A 247 22.40 -0.45 11.58
C ARG A 247 23.92 -0.53 11.33
N LEU A 248 24.56 -1.62 11.75
CA LEU A 248 26.00 -1.85 11.56
C LEU A 248 26.34 -2.42 10.18
N LEU A 249 25.36 -3.00 9.48
CA LEU A 249 25.55 -3.55 8.13
C LEU A 249 25.67 -2.44 7.07
N PRO A 250 26.43 -2.66 5.98
CA PRO A 250 26.55 -1.69 4.91
C PRO A 250 25.18 -1.34 4.29
N ALA A 251 25.07 -0.12 3.76
CA ALA A 251 23.89 0.27 3.00
C ALA A 251 23.76 -0.60 1.75
N ARG A 252 22.53 -0.98 1.41
CA ARG A 252 22.23 -1.66 0.14
C ARG A 252 22.68 -0.77 -1.04
N PRO A 253 23.47 -1.29 -1.99
CA PRO A 253 23.96 -0.50 -3.12
C PRO A 253 22.83 -0.17 -4.11
N ARG A 254 23.00 0.90 -4.89
CA ARG A 254 21.99 1.40 -5.85
C ARG A 254 21.65 0.39 -6.96
N TRP A 255 22.61 -0.42 -7.38
CA TRP A 255 22.42 -1.44 -8.42
C TRP A 255 21.69 -2.70 -7.91
N TRP A 256 21.38 -2.80 -6.61
CA TRP A 256 20.77 -3.99 -6.01
C TRP A 256 19.51 -3.67 -5.18
N PRO A 257 18.43 -3.17 -5.81
CA PRO A 257 17.14 -3.02 -5.12
C PRO A 257 16.67 -4.34 -4.52
N ALA A 258 15.90 -4.27 -3.43
CA ALA A 258 15.20 -5.45 -2.94
C ALA A 258 14.17 -5.88 -3.98
N ARG A 259 14.22 -7.16 -4.35
CA ARG A 259 13.24 -7.77 -5.26
C ARG A 259 12.43 -8.81 -4.49
N PRO A 260 11.10 -8.84 -4.64
CA PRO A 260 10.28 -9.86 -4.02
C PRO A 260 10.66 -11.24 -4.58
N ARG A 261 10.56 -12.25 -3.73
CA ARG A 261 10.72 -13.67 -4.11
C ARG A 261 9.42 -14.40 -3.77
N PRO A 262 8.33 -14.11 -4.50
CA PRO A 262 7.03 -14.71 -4.23
C PRO A 262 7.08 -16.23 -4.38
N ARG A 263 6.46 -16.96 -3.45
CA ARG A 263 6.46 -18.43 -3.49
C ARG A 263 5.52 -18.96 -4.57
N SER A 264 4.48 -18.20 -4.89
CA SER A 264 3.49 -18.54 -5.92
C SER A 264 4.01 -18.35 -7.34
N TYR A 265 5.10 -17.59 -7.52
CA TYR A 265 5.64 -17.19 -8.83
C TYR A 265 7.14 -17.47 -8.94
N PRO A 266 7.58 -18.75 -8.89
CA PRO A 266 9.01 -19.11 -8.91
C PRO A 266 9.72 -18.71 -10.21
N PHE A 267 8.97 -18.54 -11.31
CA PHE A 267 9.50 -18.20 -12.64
C PHE A 267 9.17 -16.76 -13.07
N GLY A 268 8.75 -15.91 -12.12
CA GLY A 268 8.25 -14.56 -12.41
C GLY A 268 6.74 -14.51 -12.58
N TRP A 269 6.23 -13.29 -12.76
CA TRP A 269 4.80 -12.99 -12.92
C TRP A 269 4.60 -11.92 -13.99
N THR A 270 3.44 -11.96 -14.62
CA THR A 270 2.85 -10.85 -15.37
C THR A 270 1.81 -10.16 -14.48
N LEU A 271 1.35 -8.96 -14.87
CA LEU A 271 0.27 -8.33 -14.11
C LEU A 271 -1.00 -9.18 -14.16
N ASP A 272 -1.31 -9.79 -15.31
CA ASP A 272 -2.55 -10.57 -15.47
C ASP A 272 -2.57 -11.84 -14.60
N ASP A 273 -1.41 -12.34 -14.19
CA ASP A 273 -1.29 -13.45 -13.24
C ASP A 273 -1.71 -13.10 -11.81
N LEU A 274 -1.73 -11.81 -11.46
CA LEU A 274 -2.00 -11.34 -10.11
C LEU A 274 -3.52 -11.33 -9.83
N GLY A 275 -3.90 -11.66 -8.61
CA GLY A 275 -5.29 -11.69 -8.17
C GLY A 275 -6.02 -13.01 -8.43
N PRO A 276 -7.34 -13.04 -8.19
CA PRO A 276 -8.13 -14.26 -8.34
C PRO A 276 -8.19 -14.78 -9.78
N HIS A 277 -8.36 -16.09 -9.96
CA HIS A 277 -8.44 -16.75 -11.26
C HIS A 277 -9.49 -16.15 -12.21
N TRP A 278 -10.61 -15.64 -11.68
CA TRP A 278 -11.69 -15.06 -12.47
C TRP A 278 -11.33 -13.70 -13.10
N ALA A 279 -10.30 -13.04 -12.60
CA ALA A 279 -9.87 -11.72 -13.07
C ALA A 279 -8.99 -11.81 -14.32
N ALA A 280 -8.27 -12.92 -14.50
CA ALA A 280 -7.36 -13.14 -15.63
C ALA A 280 -8.08 -12.97 -16.98
N GLY A 281 -7.43 -12.32 -17.93
CA GLY A 281 -7.91 -12.12 -19.30
C GLY A 281 -9.09 -11.16 -19.48
N ARG A 282 -9.63 -10.58 -18.40
CA ARG A 282 -10.73 -9.61 -18.51
C ARG A 282 -10.24 -8.23 -19.00
N PRO A 283 -11.04 -7.47 -19.76
CA PRO A 283 -10.67 -6.11 -20.17
C PRO A 283 -10.31 -5.21 -18.98
N LEU A 284 -9.35 -4.32 -19.19
CA LEU A 284 -8.97 -3.29 -18.24
C LEU A 284 -9.71 -1.99 -18.58
N GLU A 285 -10.42 -1.45 -17.59
CA GLU A 285 -11.02 -0.12 -17.70
C GLU A 285 -9.95 0.96 -17.44
N PRO A 286 -10.07 2.17 -18.02
CA PRO A 286 -9.18 3.28 -17.73
C PRO A 286 -9.24 3.71 -16.25
N LEU A 287 -8.18 4.36 -15.78
CA LEU A 287 -8.15 4.88 -14.42
C LEU A 287 -9.05 6.10 -14.26
N HIS A 288 -9.49 6.36 -13.04
CA HIS A 288 -10.41 7.47 -12.76
C HIS A 288 -9.81 8.84 -13.09
N ASP A 289 -8.52 9.04 -12.82
CA ASP A 289 -7.80 10.27 -13.13
C ASP A 289 -7.44 10.42 -14.62
N GLU A 290 -7.39 9.31 -15.39
CA GLU A 290 -7.26 9.35 -16.86
C GLU A 290 -8.53 9.91 -17.52
N HIS A 291 -9.71 9.65 -16.94
CA HIS A 291 -10.97 10.23 -17.42
C HIS A 291 -11.05 11.75 -17.17
N GLN A 292 -10.57 12.22 -16.02
CA GLN A 292 -10.56 13.65 -15.69
C GLN A 292 -9.62 14.46 -16.60
N GLY A 293 -8.47 13.89 -16.98
CA GLY A 293 -7.54 14.50 -17.93
C GLY A 293 -8.10 14.61 -19.35
N ARG A 294 -8.86 13.60 -19.81
CA ARG A 294 -9.51 13.62 -21.14
C ARG A 294 -10.57 14.71 -21.24
N HIS A 295 -11.39 14.90 -20.20
CA HIS A 295 -12.41 15.95 -20.19
C HIS A 295 -11.82 17.36 -20.21
N ARG A 296 -10.72 17.62 -19.48
CA ARG A 296 -10.01 18.90 -19.53
C ARG A 296 -9.40 19.20 -20.91
N SER A 297 -8.78 18.21 -21.55
CA SER A 297 -8.21 18.37 -22.89
C SER A 297 -9.26 18.63 -23.97
N SER A 298 -10.44 18.01 -23.86
CA SER A 298 -11.56 18.27 -24.77
C SER A 298 -12.18 19.66 -24.61
N ASP A 299 -12.18 20.23 -23.40
CA ASP A 299 -12.67 21.59 -23.15
C ASP A 299 -11.67 22.67 -23.60
N GLU A 300 -10.36 22.42 -23.49
CA GLU A 300 -9.32 23.30 -24.04
C GLU A 300 -9.31 23.30 -25.58
N GLN A 301 -9.56 22.16 -26.23
CA GLN A 301 -9.73 22.11 -27.68
C GLN A 301 -11.02 22.79 -28.17
N ARG A 302 -12.08 22.82 -27.34
CA ARG A 302 -13.34 23.51 -27.65
C ARG A 302 -13.24 25.03 -27.49
N THR A 303 -12.40 25.51 -26.58
CA THR A 303 -12.19 26.95 -26.36
C THR A 303 -11.12 27.55 -27.28
N GLY A 304 -10.16 26.74 -27.76
CA GLY A 304 -9.16 27.16 -28.75
C GLY A 304 -9.64 27.29 -30.21
N GLY A 305 -10.84 26.80 -30.53
CA GLY A 305 -11.40 26.81 -31.90
C GLY A 305 -12.21 28.05 -32.28
N ARG A 306 -12.24 29.11 -31.45
CA ARG A 306 -13.13 30.26 -31.63
C ARG A 306 -12.39 31.61 -31.69
N THR A 307 -11.27 31.69 -32.39
CA THR A 307 -10.65 32.97 -32.78
C THR A 307 -9.97 32.86 -34.15
N GLY A 308 -10.73 33.03 -35.24
CA GLY A 308 -10.15 33.16 -36.58
C GLY A 308 -11.18 33.39 -37.67
N GLY A 309 -11.15 34.58 -38.28
CA GLY A 309 -11.94 34.99 -39.46
C GLY A 309 -13.23 35.73 -39.07
N ASP A 310 -13.57 36.93 -39.55
CA ASP A 310 -13.20 37.59 -40.79
C ASP A 310 -13.19 39.12 -40.61
N GLY A 311 -12.13 39.76 -41.10
CA GLY A 311 -12.14 41.18 -41.42
C GLY A 311 -12.74 41.38 -42.81
N SER A 312 -13.76 42.22 -42.91
CA SER A 312 -14.19 42.75 -44.22
C SER A 312 -14.19 44.28 -44.20
N TYR A 313 -13.36 44.79 -45.10
CA TYR A 313 -13.16 46.17 -45.48
C TYR A 313 -14.46 46.77 -46.06
N ARG A 314 -14.87 47.96 -45.62
CA ARG A 314 -15.71 48.84 -46.44
C ARG A 314 -15.44 50.30 -46.16
N ALA A 315 -14.75 50.93 -47.10
CA ALA A 315 -14.64 52.38 -47.22
C ALA A 315 -15.99 52.96 -47.70
N SER A 316 -16.40 54.09 -47.13
CA SER A 316 -17.39 54.97 -47.78
C SER A 316 -17.01 56.43 -47.58
N SER A 317 -16.82 57.08 -48.71
CA SER A 317 -16.70 58.51 -48.95
C SER A 317 -17.94 59.32 -48.54
N GLY A 318 -17.71 60.54 -48.01
CA GLY A 318 -18.27 61.77 -48.60
C GLY A 318 -19.54 62.41 -48.02
N ARG A 319 -19.35 63.67 -47.58
CA ARG A 319 -20.27 64.85 -47.50
C ARG A 319 -21.50 64.72 -46.59
N LYS A 320 -21.87 65.71 -45.78
CA LYS A 320 -21.74 67.19 -45.83
C LYS A 320 -21.37 67.75 -44.46
#